data_AF-A0A6N8DHC6-F1
#
_entry.id   AF-A0A6N8DHC6-F1
#
_cell.length_a   1.000
_cell.length_b   1.000
_cell.length_c   1.000
_cell.angle_alpha   90.00
_cell.angle_beta   90.00
_cell.angle_gamma   90.00
#
_symmetry.space_group_name_H-M   'P 1'
#
loop_
_entity.id
_entity.type
_entity.pdbx_description
1 polymer ?
#
loop_
_entity_poly.entity_id
_entity_poly.type
_entity_poly.pdbx_seq_one_letter_code
_entity_poly.pdbx_strand_id
1 'polypeptide(L)'
;MVEPKAFLRVFAALTPLFLAGCGGDMDPIATATTQAPAHSVMTPSGASPRPATLAVTQLDAPEPLKSKFLALFNADAAKQDIALTDTAGARYLARGYLSAYPTDGGARLTYVWDIYDNKAHRAQRLNDEVAIKGASPDPWSLVDAASLASLAQRSADEVAAYLSNTPEALAAAQTPSRALSYAPIR
;
A
#
# COMPACT_ATOMS: atom_id res chain seq x y z
N MET A 1 -9.42 -11.44 -47.23
CA MET A 1 -8.11 -12.11 -47.17
C MET A 1 -7.57 -11.85 -45.78
N VAL A 2 -7.81 -12.78 -44.85
CA VAL A 2 -7.55 -12.63 -43.42
C VAL A 2 -6.50 -13.68 -43.05
N GLU A 3 -5.33 -13.21 -42.64
CA GLU A 3 -4.19 -14.04 -42.21
C GLU A 3 -4.37 -14.41 -40.73
N PRO A 4 -4.34 -15.70 -40.36
CA PRO A 4 -4.30 -16.10 -38.95
C PRO A 4 -2.84 -16.22 -38.49
N LYS A 5 -2.39 -15.29 -37.63
CA LYS A 5 -1.10 -15.44 -36.93
C LYS A 5 -1.21 -16.50 -35.84
N ALA A 6 -0.53 -17.62 -36.10
CA ALA A 6 -0.45 -18.80 -35.27
C ALA A 6 0.15 -18.50 -33.88
N PHE A 7 -0.58 -18.91 -32.84
CA PHE A 7 -0.10 -19.04 -31.48
C PHE A 7 0.78 -20.30 -31.37
N LEU A 8 2.10 -20.13 -31.31
CA LEU A 8 3.01 -21.22 -30.94
C LEU A 8 3.16 -21.25 -29.42
N ARG A 9 2.44 -22.18 -28.78
CA ARG A 9 2.56 -22.50 -27.35
C ARG A 9 3.79 -23.38 -27.14
N VAL A 10 4.86 -22.82 -26.60
CA VAL A 10 6.01 -23.60 -26.12
C VAL A 10 5.67 -24.14 -24.73
N PHE A 11 5.30 -25.42 -24.68
CA PHE A 11 5.21 -26.21 -23.45
C PHE A 11 6.62 -26.67 -23.07
N ALA A 12 7.28 -25.95 -22.16
CA ALA A 12 8.51 -26.42 -21.53
C ALA A 12 8.15 -27.31 -20.34
N ALA A 13 8.25 -28.62 -20.56
CA ALA A 13 8.15 -29.64 -19.52
C ALA A 13 9.36 -29.52 -18.58
N LEU A 14 9.10 -29.26 -17.30
CA LEU A 14 10.13 -29.17 -16.26
C LEU A 14 10.03 -30.40 -15.35
N THR A 15 11.10 -31.19 -15.41
CA THR A 15 11.32 -32.49 -14.78
C THR A 15 11.33 -32.39 -13.25
N PRO A 16 10.69 -33.32 -12.50
CA PRO A 16 10.77 -33.36 -11.04
C PRO A 16 12.05 -34.06 -10.58
N LEU A 17 12.85 -33.38 -9.74
CA LEU A 17 13.97 -33.98 -9.03
C LEU A 17 13.47 -34.50 -7.68
N PHE A 18 13.31 -35.83 -7.59
CA PHE A 18 13.12 -36.54 -6.34
C PHE A 18 14.40 -36.45 -5.49
N LEU A 19 14.30 -35.92 -4.28
CA LEU A 19 15.26 -36.22 -3.20
C LEU A 19 14.55 -37.05 -2.13
N ALA A 20 15.01 -38.28 -1.99
CA ALA A 20 14.70 -39.18 -0.89
C ALA A 20 15.83 -39.12 0.16
N GLY A 21 15.47 -39.34 1.43
CA GLY A 21 16.39 -39.57 2.55
C GLY A 21 16.11 -38.63 3.72
N CYS A 22 16.00 -39.05 4.98
CA CYS A 22 16.11 -40.35 5.62
C CYS A 22 15.26 -40.31 6.91
N GLY A 23 14.67 -41.44 7.30
CA GLY A 23 13.88 -41.56 8.53
C GLY A 23 14.76 -41.49 9.78
N GLY A 24 14.16 -40.97 10.86
CA GLY A 24 14.71 -40.96 12.21
C GLY A 24 13.57 -40.95 13.22
N ASP A 25 13.51 -42.05 13.95
CA ASP A 25 12.84 -42.44 15.20
C ASP A 25 11.81 -41.53 15.91
N MET A 26 10.75 -42.19 16.38
CA MET A 26 9.77 -41.69 17.33
C MET A 26 10.31 -41.75 18.76
N ASP A 27 10.22 -40.63 19.48
CA ASP A 27 10.32 -40.57 20.94
C ASP A 27 9.07 -39.87 21.50
N PRO A 28 8.22 -40.52 22.31
CA PRO A 28 7.07 -39.88 22.93
C PRO A 28 7.42 -39.46 24.36
N ILE A 29 7.94 -38.24 24.55
CA ILE A 29 8.14 -37.68 25.90
C ILE A 29 7.72 -36.21 25.96
N ALA A 30 6.76 -35.98 26.86
CA ALA A 30 6.44 -34.74 27.56
C ALA A 30 6.01 -33.52 26.70
N THR A 31 4.69 -33.36 26.57
CA THR A 31 4.06 -32.04 26.47
C THR A 31 4.28 -31.25 27.77
N ALA A 32 5.46 -30.63 27.89
CA ALA A 32 5.63 -29.44 28.71
C ALA A 32 5.12 -28.25 27.88
N THR A 33 3.92 -27.75 28.19
CA THR A 33 3.45 -26.47 27.67
C THR A 33 4.24 -25.35 28.35
N THR A 34 5.42 -25.03 27.81
CA THR A 34 6.09 -23.76 28.09
C THR A 34 5.33 -22.69 27.31
N GLN A 35 4.50 -21.92 28.01
CA GLN A 35 3.96 -20.65 27.54
C GLN A 35 5.12 -19.77 27.05
N ALA A 36 5.18 -19.53 25.74
CA ALA A 36 5.97 -18.44 25.21
C ALA A 36 5.43 -17.12 25.82
N PRO A 37 6.29 -16.19 26.25
CA PRO A 37 5.81 -14.88 26.68
C PRO A 37 5.05 -14.27 25.50
N ALA A 38 3.86 -13.74 25.79
CA ALA A 38 3.17 -12.87 24.86
C ALA A 38 4.13 -11.72 24.54
N HIS A 39 4.74 -11.75 23.34
CA HIS A 39 5.36 -10.57 22.79
C HIS A 39 4.19 -9.65 22.48
N SER A 40 3.91 -8.79 23.45
CA SER A 40 3.14 -7.58 23.22
C SER A 40 3.92 -6.84 22.14
N VAL A 41 3.55 -7.01 20.88
CA VAL A 41 3.94 -6.08 19.83
C VAL A 41 3.22 -4.81 20.22
N MET A 42 3.86 -4.01 21.06
CA MET A 42 3.58 -2.60 21.15
C MET A 42 3.93 -2.09 19.76
N THR A 43 2.95 -2.12 18.84
CA THR A 43 2.97 -1.21 17.71
C THR A 43 3.16 0.15 18.35
N PRO A 44 4.27 0.85 18.09
CA PRO A 44 4.33 2.25 18.45
C PRO A 44 3.04 2.85 17.92
N SER A 45 2.31 3.62 18.72
CA SER A 45 1.32 4.53 18.18
C SER A 45 2.00 5.21 17.00
N GLY A 46 1.54 4.90 15.77
CA GLY A 46 2.31 5.18 14.56
C GLY A 46 2.78 6.63 14.59
N ALA A 47 4.05 6.86 14.29
CA ALA A 47 4.56 8.22 14.25
C ALA A 47 3.71 9.05 13.28
N SER A 48 3.49 10.34 13.55
CA SER A 48 2.74 11.17 12.59
C SER A 48 3.42 11.08 11.21
N PRO A 49 2.66 10.94 10.10
CA PRO A 49 3.22 10.90 8.75
C PRO A 49 3.69 12.28 8.27
N ARG A 50 3.32 13.36 8.97
CA ARG A 50 3.58 14.75 8.57
C ARG A 50 5.04 15.08 8.23
N PRO A 51 6.07 14.58 8.95
CA PRO A 51 7.47 14.83 8.60
C PRO A 51 7.88 14.26 7.24
N ALA A 52 7.18 13.23 6.76
CA ALA A 52 7.38 12.58 5.48
C ALA A 52 6.52 13.25 4.39
N THR A 53 6.89 14.48 4.00
CA THR A 53 6.14 15.26 3.01
C THR A 53 6.02 14.52 1.68
N LEU A 54 4.83 14.58 1.07
CA LEU A 54 4.48 13.84 -0.14
C LEU A 54 4.05 14.79 -1.26
N ALA A 55 4.49 14.53 -2.49
CA ALA A 55 3.92 15.13 -3.69
C ALA A 55 3.35 14.04 -4.61
N VAL A 56 2.10 14.21 -5.04
CA VAL A 56 1.53 13.41 -6.12
C VAL A 56 2.01 13.98 -7.44
N THR A 57 2.85 13.22 -8.14
CA THR A 57 3.49 13.65 -9.40
C THR A 57 2.66 13.31 -10.62
N GLN A 58 1.97 12.18 -10.58
CA GLN A 58 1.13 11.70 -11.68
C GLN A 58 0.01 10.83 -11.12
N LEU A 59 -1.13 10.84 -11.80
CA LEU A 59 -2.20 9.84 -11.65
C LEU A 59 -2.73 9.49 -13.03
N ASP A 60 -2.71 8.21 -13.39
CA ASP A 60 -3.27 7.72 -14.64
C ASP A 60 -4.66 7.13 -14.40
N ALA A 61 -5.69 7.78 -14.97
CA ALA A 61 -7.09 7.40 -14.91
C ALA A 61 -7.89 8.20 -15.95
N PRO A 62 -9.05 7.73 -16.42
CA PRO A 62 -9.92 8.51 -17.31
C PRO A 62 -10.51 9.72 -16.57
N GLU A 63 -10.70 10.83 -17.28
CA GLU A 63 -11.54 11.94 -16.79
C GLU A 63 -13.03 11.59 -16.94
N PRO A 64 -13.91 12.03 -16.02
CA PRO A 64 -13.65 12.91 -14.88
C PRO A 64 -13.26 12.17 -13.58
N LEU A 65 -12.97 10.86 -13.63
CA LEU A 65 -12.67 10.06 -12.43
C LEU A 65 -11.34 10.45 -11.80
N LYS A 66 -10.31 10.73 -12.62
CA LYS A 66 -9.00 11.20 -12.17
C LYS A 66 -9.10 12.43 -11.27
N SER A 67 -9.71 13.50 -11.78
CA SER A 67 -9.85 14.77 -11.05
C SER A 67 -10.66 14.61 -9.76
N LYS A 68 -11.76 13.84 -9.80
CA LYS A 68 -12.56 13.51 -8.61
C LYS A 68 -11.78 12.72 -7.57
N PHE A 69 -11.04 11.69 -7.99
CA PHE A 69 -10.23 10.87 -7.10
C PHE A 69 -9.16 11.71 -6.41
N LEU A 70 -8.43 12.57 -7.13
CA LEU A 70 -7.43 13.46 -6.53
C LEU A 70 -8.04 14.42 -5.51
N ALA A 71 -9.22 14.97 -5.77
CA ALA A 71 -9.92 15.83 -4.81
C ALA A 71 -10.28 15.06 -3.52
N LEU A 72 -10.79 13.84 -3.65
CA LEU A 72 -11.13 12.97 -2.52
C LEU A 72 -9.88 12.56 -1.75
N PHE A 73 -8.84 12.08 -2.46
CA PHE A 73 -7.56 11.71 -1.88
C PHE A 73 -6.92 12.86 -1.10
N ASN A 74 -6.89 14.08 -1.65
CA ASN A 74 -6.32 15.24 -0.97
C ASN A 74 -7.07 15.57 0.34
N ALA A 75 -8.40 15.44 0.33
CA ALA A 75 -9.22 15.67 1.52
C ALA A 75 -8.95 14.59 2.59
N ASP A 76 -8.84 13.32 2.20
CA ASP A 76 -8.56 12.23 3.13
C ASP A 76 -7.11 12.23 3.63
N ALA A 77 -6.15 12.57 2.77
CA ALA A 77 -4.74 12.75 3.14
C ALA A 77 -4.58 13.84 4.20
N ALA A 78 -5.31 14.96 4.09
CA ALA A 78 -5.32 16.00 5.10
C ALA A 78 -5.89 15.52 6.45
N LYS A 79 -6.92 14.67 6.44
CA LYS A 79 -7.48 14.06 7.68
C LYS A 79 -6.47 13.13 8.36
N GLN A 80 -5.61 12.47 7.57
CA GLN A 80 -4.54 11.60 8.06
C GLN A 80 -3.23 12.34 8.40
N ASP A 81 -3.24 13.68 8.46
CA ASP A 81 -2.06 14.53 8.75
C ASP A 81 -0.90 14.32 7.75
N ILE A 82 -1.19 13.86 6.52
CA ILE A 82 -0.21 13.79 5.44
C ILE A 82 0.08 15.22 4.96
N ALA A 83 1.35 15.62 5.02
CA ALA A 83 1.79 16.91 4.49
C ALA A 83 1.99 16.83 2.97
N LEU A 84 0.95 17.21 2.22
CA LEU A 84 1.03 17.35 0.76
C LEU A 84 1.75 18.66 0.38
N THR A 85 2.68 18.58 -0.58
CA THR A 85 3.47 19.72 -1.08
C THR A 85 3.77 19.58 -2.56
N ASP A 86 4.41 20.58 -3.16
CA ASP A 86 4.99 20.48 -4.50
C ASP A 86 6.18 19.52 -4.55
N THR A 87 6.61 19.17 -5.77
CA THR A 87 7.72 18.22 -5.96
C THR A 87 9.06 18.72 -5.42
N ALA A 88 9.26 20.04 -5.31
CA ALA A 88 10.49 20.64 -4.81
C ALA A 88 10.63 20.49 -3.28
N GLY A 89 9.52 20.55 -2.54
CA GLY A 89 9.48 20.40 -1.09
C GLY A 89 9.21 18.98 -0.58
N ALA A 90 8.97 18.02 -1.47
CA ALA A 90 8.58 16.67 -1.10
C ALA A 90 9.76 15.77 -0.73
N ARG A 91 9.62 15.02 0.37
CA ARG A 91 10.53 13.91 0.73
C ARG A 91 10.24 12.67 -0.10
N TYR A 92 8.96 12.47 -0.43
CA TYR A 92 8.46 11.35 -1.19
C TYR A 92 7.64 11.82 -2.40
N LEU A 93 7.81 11.13 -3.52
CA LEU A 93 7.05 11.37 -4.75
C LEU A 93 6.14 10.17 -5.02
N ALA A 94 4.85 10.40 -5.21
CA ALA A 94 3.89 9.36 -5.55
C ALA A 94 3.52 9.41 -7.05
N ARG A 95 3.51 8.24 -7.69
CA ARG A 95 2.93 8.03 -9.03
C ARG A 95 1.77 7.04 -8.91
N GLY A 96 0.59 7.47 -9.33
CA GLY A 96 -0.65 6.73 -9.15
C GLY A 96 -1.18 6.16 -10.45
N TYR A 97 -1.90 5.04 -10.33
CA TYR A 97 -2.61 4.39 -11.42
C TYR A 97 -3.95 3.91 -10.89
N LEU A 98 -5.06 4.28 -11.54
CA LEU A 98 -6.36 3.65 -11.30
C LEU A 98 -6.66 2.69 -12.43
N SER A 99 -7.24 1.54 -12.10
CA SER A 99 -7.76 0.62 -13.10
C SER A 99 -9.12 0.07 -12.67
N ALA A 100 -9.97 -0.18 -13.65
CA ALA A 100 -11.22 -0.90 -13.46
C ALA A 100 -11.23 -2.12 -14.38
N TYR A 101 -11.61 -3.28 -13.86
CA TYR A 101 -11.71 -4.52 -14.64
C TYR A 101 -12.98 -5.30 -14.27
N PRO A 102 -13.61 -6.00 -15.22
CA PRO A 102 -14.85 -6.73 -14.98
C PRO A 102 -14.60 -7.97 -14.11
N THR A 103 -15.59 -8.32 -13.30
CA THR A 103 -15.64 -9.57 -12.53
C THR A 103 -17.02 -10.22 -12.65
N ASP A 104 -17.16 -11.45 -12.18
CA ASP A 104 -18.47 -12.10 -12.08
C ASP A 104 -19.41 -11.26 -11.21
N GLY A 105 -20.45 -10.70 -11.82
CA GLY A 105 -21.46 -9.87 -11.15
C GLY A 105 -21.05 -8.40 -10.91
N GLY A 106 -20.01 -7.88 -11.57
CA GLY A 106 -19.65 -6.48 -11.47
C GLY A 106 -18.26 -6.10 -11.99
N ALA A 107 -17.56 -5.25 -11.25
CA ALA A 107 -16.20 -4.83 -11.54
C ALA A 107 -15.37 -4.68 -10.26
N ARG A 108 -14.05 -4.70 -10.41
CA ARG A 108 -13.09 -4.27 -9.40
C ARG A 108 -12.48 -2.96 -9.83
N LEU A 109 -12.49 -1.99 -8.92
CA LEU A 109 -11.81 -0.72 -9.07
C LEU A 109 -10.59 -0.74 -8.15
N THR A 110 -9.41 -0.46 -8.69
CA THR A 110 -8.14 -0.58 -7.97
C THR A 110 -7.34 0.71 -8.06
N TYR A 111 -6.51 0.95 -7.07
CA TYR A 111 -5.41 1.90 -7.17
C TYR A 111 -4.07 1.18 -7.04
N VAL A 112 -3.05 1.81 -7.60
CA VAL A 112 -1.66 1.50 -7.32
C VAL A 112 -0.90 2.80 -7.13
N TRP A 113 -0.14 2.91 -6.04
CA TRP A 113 0.80 3.98 -5.78
C TRP A 113 2.22 3.44 -5.79
N ASP A 114 3.06 3.90 -6.72
CA ASP A 114 4.51 3.75 -6.62
C ASP A 114 5.07 4.98 -5.89
N ILE A 115 5.64 4.76 -4.71
CA ILE A 115 6.24 5.81 -3.87
C ILE A 115 7.76 5.79 -4.03
N TYR A 116 8.32 6.94 -4.39
CA TYR A 116 9.74 7.16 -4.61
C TYR A 116 10.32 8.03 -3.51
N ASP A 117 11.57 7.76 -3.13
CA ASP A 117 12.35 8.59 -2.22
C ASP A 117 13.04 9.75 -2.95
N ASN A 118 13.76 10.58 -2.19
CA ASN A 118 14.53 11.71 -2.72
C ASN A 118 15.74 11.31 -3.60
N LYS A 119 16.08 10.02 -3.68
CA LYS A 119 17.12 9.47 -4.55
C LYS A 119 16.51 8.83 -5.82
N ALA A 120 15.22 9.03 -6.04
CA ALA A 120 14.45 8.45 -7.14
C ALA A 120 14.41 6.90 -7.12
N HIS A 121 14.66 6.27 -5.97
CA HIS A 121 14.41 4.84 -5.80
C HIS A 121 12.95 4.62 -5.43
N ARG A 122 12.31 3.61 -6.03
CA ARG A 122 10.97 3.20 -5.60
C ARG A 122 11.08 2.51 -4.24
N ALA A 123 10.69 3.23 -3.19
CA ALA A 123 10.73 2.78 -1.82
C ALA A 123 9.59 1.81 -1.50
N GLN A 124 8.41 2.03 -2.08
CA GLN A 124 7.24 1.20 -1.82
C GLN A 124 6.28 1.17 -3.00
N ARG A 125 5.54 0.05 -3.11
CA ARG A 125 4.33 -0.04 -3.93
C ARG A 125 3.14 -0.36 -3.03
N LEU A 126 2.12 0.48 -3.08
CA LEU A 126 0.86 0.31 -2.34
C LEU A 126 -0.27 0.04 -3.33
N ASN A 127 -1.20 -0.83 -2.98
CA ASN A 127 -2.35 -1.15 -3.83
C ASN A 127 -3.47 -1.78 -3.02
N ASP A 128 -4.70 -1.41 -3.33
CA ASP A 128 -5.91 -2.08 -2.85
C ASP A 128 -7.01 -1.97 -3.91
N GLU A 129 -8.11 -2.65 -3.67
CA GLU A 129 -9.26 -2.70 -4.55
C GLU A 129 -10.61 -2.68 -3.81
N VAL A 130 -11.61 -2.14 -4.49
CA VAL A 130 -13.01 -2.20 -4.09
C VAL A 130 -13.83 -2.98 -5.10
N ALA A 131 -14.73 -3.82 -4.61
CA ALA A 131 -15.69 -4.52 -5.44
C ALA A 131 -16.92 -3.63 -5.69
N ILE A 132 -17.36 -3.58 -6.94
CA ILE A 132 -18.54 -2.85 -7.39
C ILE A 132 -19.50 -3.87 -7.99
N LYS A 133 -20.75 -3.89 -7.53
CA LYS A 133 -21.78 -4.76 -8.09
C LYS A 133 -22.41 -4.12 -9.31
N GLY A 134 -22.72 -4.90 -10.34
CA GLY A 134 -23.42 -4.41 -11.52
C GLY A 134 -23.23 -5.30 -12.73
N ALA A 135 -23.75 -4.85 -13.87
CA ALA A 135 -23.55 -5.50 -15.15
C ALA A 135 -23.30 -4.44 -16.22
N SER A 136 -22.07 -4.38 -16.73
CA SER A 136 -21.71 -3.52 -17.85
C SER A 136 -20.51 -4.11 -18.60
N PRO A 137 -20.47 -4.02 -19.94
CA PRO A 137 -19.28 -4.38 -20.71
C PRO A 137 -18.11 -3.43 -20.45
N ASP A 138 -18.36 -2.19 -20.03
CA ASP A 138 -17.33 -1.23 -19.64
C ASP A 138 -17.24 -1.14 -18.10
N PRO A 139 -16.17 -1.64 -17.46
CA PRO A 139 -16.04 -1.61 -16.02
C PRO A 139 -15.96 -0.18 -15.45
N TRP A 140 -15.48 0.81 -16.21
CA TRP A 140 -15.42 2.20 -15.74
C TRP A 140 -16.81 2.82 -15.57
N SER A 141 -17.78 2.40 -16.38
CA SER A 141 -19.17 2.87 -16.26
C SER A 141 -19.87 2.44 -14.97
N LEU A 142 -19.35 1.41 -14.27
CA LEU A 142 -19.88 0.96 -12.99
C LEU A 142 -19.35 1.79 -11.80
N VAL A 143 -18.30 2.59 -12.01
CA VAL A 143 -17.69 3.40 -10.94
C VAL A 143 -18.61 4.56 -10.56
N ASP A 144 -19.26 4.41 -9.41
CA ASP A 144 -20.06 5.46 -8.78
C ASP A 144 -19.24 6.33 -7.80
N ALA A 145 -19.87 7.37 -7.26
CA ALA A 145 -19.22 8.28 -6.34
C ALA A 145 -18.78 7.59 -5.04
N ALA A 146 -19.55 6.59 -4.56
CA ALA A 146 -19.29 5.91 -3.31
C ALA A 146 -18.08 4.97 -3.41
N SER A 147 -17.98 4.18 -4.48
CA SER A 147 -16.83 3.31 -4.74
C SER A 147 -15.55 4.12 -4.96
N LEU A 148 -15.62 5.23 -5.70
CA LEU A 148 -14.47 6.12 -5.89
C LEU A 148 -14.00 6.76 -4.58
N ALA A 149 -14.93 7.24 -3.74
CA ALA A 149 -14.62 7.80 -2.43
C ALA A 149 -14.05 6.74 -1.48
N SER A 150 -14.63 5.53 -1.46
CA SER A 150 -14.09 4.43 -0.66
C SER A 150 -12.67 4.07 -1.09
N LEU A 151 -12.38 4.05 -2.39
CA LEU A 151 -11.04 3.73 -2.89
C LEU A 151 -10.04 4.85 -2.51
N ALA A 152 -10.43 6.12 -2.66
CA ALA A 152 -9.59 7.26 -2.32
C ALA A 152 -9.23 7.27 -0.83
N GLN A 153 -10.22 7.05 0.05
CA GLN A 153 -10.01 6.98 1.49
C GLN A 153 -9.03 5.86 1.86
N ARG A 154 -9.26 4.63 1.38
CA ARG A 154 -8.34 3.50 1.64
C ARG A 154 -6.93 3.78 1.15
N SER A 155 -6.80 4.42 -0.02
CA SER A 155 -5.49 4.78 -0.55
C SER A 155 -4.77 5.82 0.31
N ALA A 156 -5.49 6.80 0.86
CA ALA A 156 -4.92 7.78 1.78
C ALA A 156 -4.53 7.13 3.11
N ASP A 157 -5.34 6.21 3.61
CA ASP A 157 -5.07 5.44 4.84
C ASP A 157 -3.78 4.59 4.68
N GLU A 158 -3.61 3.88 3.56
CA GLU A 158 -2.39 3.11 3.30
C GLU A 158 -1.17 3.98 3.10
N VAL A 159 -1.31 5.11 2.39
CA VAL A 159 -0.21 6.07 2.22
C VAL A 159 0.19 6.65 3.58
N ALA A 160 -0.75 7.02 4.44
CA ALA A 160 -0.48 7.49 5.79
C ALA A 160 0.23 6.42 6.62
N ALA A 161 -0.24 5.17 6.56
CA ALA A 161 0.37 4.06 7.28
C ALA A 161 1.83 3.84 6.84
N TYR A 162 2.11 3.90 5.54
CA TYR A 162 3.47 3.84 5.03
C TYR A 162 4.32 5.03 5.51
N LEU A 163 3.84 6.26 5.33
CA LEU A 163 4.58 7.48 5.69
C LEU A 163 4.89 7.56 7.19
N SER A 164 3.99 7.05 8.05
CA SER A 164 4.14 6.96 9.50
C SER A 164 5.29 6.03 9.95
N ASN A 165 5.78 5.17 9.06
CA ASN A 165 6.86 4.21 9.34
C ASN A 165 8.16 4.55 8.59
N THR A 166 8.22 5.72 7.97
CA THR A 166 9.43 6.20 7.30
C THR A 166 10.50 6.66 8.31
N PRO A 167 11.79 6.69 7.92
CA PRO A 167 12.85 7.19 8.79
C PRO A 167 12.59 8.60 9.33
N GLU A 168 12.01 9.49 8.51
CA GLU A 168 11.67 10.86 8.91
C GLU A 168 10.62 10.89 10.02
N ALA A 169 9.54 10.12 9.87
CA ALA A 169 8.49 10.02 10.88
C ALA A 169 9.01 9.39 12.18
N LEU A 170 9.78 8.30 12.06
CA LEU A 170 10.36 7.61 13.23
C LEU A 170 11.38 8.50 13.97
N ALA A 171 12.22 9.25 13.26
CA ALA A 171 13.17 10.18 13.88
C ALA A 171 12.45 11.34 14.59
N ALA A 172 11.38 11.86 14.00
CA ALA A 172 10.56 12.90 14.63
C ALA A 172 9.88 12.39 15.92
N ALA A 173 9.35 11.15 15.91
CA ALA A 173 8.73 10.54 17.09
C ALA A 173 9.75 10.21 18.21
N GLN A 174 10.98 9.88 17.84
CA GLN A 174 12.05 9.58 18.79
C GLN A 174 12.69 10.80 19.42
N THR A 175 12.49 12.01 18.87
CA THR A 175 13.00 13.25 19.46
C THR A 175 12.19 13.52 20.73
N PRO A 176 12.68 13.13 21.93
CA PRO A 176 11.93 13.38 23.14
C PRO A 176 11.89 14.89 23.31
N SER A 177 10.87 15.39 24.00
CA SER A 177 10.83 16.75 24.51
C SER A 177 12.00 16.97 25.47
N ARG A 178 13.22 17.17 24.96
CA ARG A 178 14.46 17.43 25.71
C ARG A 178 14.45 18.82 26.36
N ALA A 179 13.26 19.38 26.54
CA ALA A 179 12.97 20.69 27.09
C ALA A 179 12.41 20.63 28.53
N LEU A 180 12.21 19.44 29.12
CA LEU A 180 11.79 19.32 30.54
C LEU A 180 12.83 18.65 31.46
N SER A 181 14.07 18.48 30.99
CA SER A 181 15.22 18.24 31.89
C SER A 181 15.76 19.57 32.42
N TYR A 182 14.88 20.39 33.01
CA TYR A 182 15.32 21.48 33.87
C TYR A 182 15.87 20.85 35.15
N ALA A 183 17.14 21.12 35.43
CA ALA A 183 17.90 20.57 36.55
C ALA A 183 17.18 20.77 37.90
N PRO A 184 17.36 19.86 38.88
CA PRO A 184 16.90 20.12 40.23
C PRO A 184 17.62 21.36 40.79
N ILE A 185 16.85 22.38 41.16
CA ILE A 185 17.35 23.41 42.08
C ILE A 185 17.22 22.84 43.49
N ARG A 186 18.33 22.36 44.04
CA ARG A 186 18.89 22.66 45.38
C ARG A 186 19.87 21.59 45.83
#